data_AF-A0AAU9XGI9-F1
#
_entry.id   AF-A0AAU9XGI9-F1
#
_cell.length_a   1.000
_cell.length_b   1.000
_cell.length_c   1.000
_cell.angle_alpha   90.00
_cell.angle_beta   90.00
_cell.angle_gamma   90.00
#
_symmetry.space_group_name_H-M   'P 1'
#
loop_
_entity.id
_entity.type
_entity.pdbx_description
1 polymer ?
#
loop_
_entity_poly.entity_id
_entity_poly.type
_entity_poly.pdbx_seq_one_letter_code
_entity_poly.pdbx_strand_id
1 'polypeptide(L)'
;MWLYLKDKFMISNEAWHEIAIKANDLPNIYSIKKRINELNSEWNLKPTPGDAEGVQLGFAESLQKHIVRLQKNGEINDGETIKIKLSGDGTNIGKGLTVVNFTFTILHEKDVAMGEKGNYILARHDNLRDSLVDLRMEMSNLKEISANNCTYKIEYFLRGYLKFLAL
;
A
#
# COMPACT_ATOMS: atom_id res chain seq x y z
N MET A 1 4.59 4.88 -19.34
CA MET A 1 5.96 5.45 -19.41
C MET A 1 6.00 6.94 -19.09
N TRP A 2 5.22 7.79 -19.78
CA TRP A 2 5.26 9.25 -19.57
C TRP A 2 4.90 9.74 -18.16
N LEU A 3 3.83 9.18 -17.58
CA LEU A 3 3.46 9.51 -16.20
C LEU A 3 4.58 9.18 -15.20
N TYR A 4 5.23 8.03 -15.35
CA TYR A 4 6.39 7.65 -14.54
C TYR A 4 7.54 8.66 -14.67
N LEU A 5 7.84 9.13 -15.88
CA LEU A 5 8.89 10.13 -16.09
C LEU A 5 8.52 11.46 -15.44
N LYS A 6 7.27 11.91 -15.60
CA LYS A 6 6.76 13.12 -14.96
C LYS A 6 6.94 13.06 -13.44
N ASP A 7 6.54 11.96 -12.80
CA ASP A 7 6.65 11.79 -11.36
C ASP A 7 8.10 11.63 -10.90
N LYS A 8 8.91 10.82 -11.60
CA LYS A 8 10.32 10.58 -11.27
C LYS A 8 11.12 11.87 -11.23
N PHE A 9 10.85 12.79 -12.16
CA PHE A 9 11.53 14.08 -12.25
C PHE A 9 10.74 15.22 -11.58
N MET A 10 9.67 14.90 -10.84
CA MET A 10 8.84 15.86 -10.11
C MET A 10 8.36 17.04 -10.99
N ILE A 11 8.05 16.76 -12.26
CA ILE A 11 7.65 17.79 -13.22
C ILE A 11 6.21 18.22 -12.89
N SER A 12 6.02 19.52 -12.66
CA SER A 12 4.70 20.09 -12.36
C SER A 12 3.76 19.96 -13.57
N ASN A 13 2.46 20.14 -13.35
CA ASN A 13 1.49 20.07 -14.45
C ASN A 13 1.69 21.22 -15.45
N GLU A 14 2.09 22.39 -14.94
CA GLU A 14 2.39 23.59 -15.70
C GLU A 14 3.64 23.37 -16.55
N ALA A 15 4.72 22.89 -15.95
CA ALA A 15 5.95 22.57 -16.67
C ALA A 15 5.72 21.49 -17.74
N TRP A 16 4.96 20.43 -17.42
CA TRP A 16 4.62 19.38 -18.38
C TRP A 16 3.81 19.93 -19.57
N HIS A 17 2.85 20.82 -19.30
CA HIS A 17 2.04 21.45 -20.34
C HIS A 17 2.91 22.22 -21.34
N GLU A 18 3.82 23.06 -20.85
CA GLU A 18 4.74 23.85 -21.68
C GLU A 18 5.67 22.96 -22.52
N ILE A 19 6.22 21.90 -21.92
CA ILE A 19 7.12 20.97 -22.63
C ILE A 19 6.32 20.20 -23.71
N ALA A 20 5.11 19.73 -23.40
CA ALA A 20 4.28 18.98 -24.33
C ALA A 20 3.76 19.82 -25.50
N ILE A 21 3.63 21.15 -25.35
CA ILE A 21 3.33 22.05 -26.48
C ILE A 21 4.51 22.13 -27.45
N LYS A 22 5.75 22.12 -26.94
CA LYS A 22 6.95 22.31 -27.74
C LYS A 22 7.49 21.02 -28.36
N ALA A 23 7.17 19.86 -27.78
CA ALA A 23 7.63 18.56 -28.27
C ALA A 23 6.45 17.73 -28.81
N ASN A 24 6.52 17.36 -30.08
CA ASN A 24 5.42 16.72 -30.82
C ASN A 24 5.05 15.31 -30.32
N ASP A 25 5.95 14.63 -29.60
CA ASP A 25 5.79 13.23 -29.21
C ASP A 25 5.32 13.03 -27.75
N LEU A 26 5.05 14.12 -27.02
CA LEU A 26 4.62 14.05 -25.63
C LEU A 26 3.10 14.06 -25.49
N PRO A 27 2.52 13.23 -24.61
CA PRO A 27 1.10 13.31 -24.31
C PRO A 27 0.79 14.64 -23.65
N ASN A 28 -0.31 15.24 -24.08
CA ASN A 28 -0.81 16.48 -23.48
C ASN A 28 -1.22 16.26 -22.00
N ILE A 29 -1.38 17.36 -21.28
CA ILE A 29 -1.73 17.33 -19.85
C ILE A 29 -3.07 16.65 -19.58
N TYR A 30 -4.02 16.72 -20.52
CA TYR A 30 -5.32 16.06 -20.38
C TYR A 30 -5.17 14.54 -20.39
N SER A 31 -4.38 13.99 -21.32
CA SER A 31 -4.08 12.56 -21.38
C SER A 31 -3.35 12.07 -20.11
N ILE A 32 -2.43 12.87 -19.56
CA ILE A 32 -1.77 12.56 -18.28
C ILE A 32 -2.79 12.52 -17.14
N LYS A 33 -3.63 13.55 -16.99
CA LYS A 33 -4.66 13.61 -15.95
C LYS A 33 -5.67 12.47 -16.06
N LYS A 34 -6.09 12.14 -17.29
CA LYS A 34 -6.97 10.99 -17.55
C LYS A 34 -6.31 9.71 -17.07
N ARG A 35 -5.03 9.49 -17.39
CA ARG A 35 -4.31 8.28 -16.94
C ARG A 35 -4.14 8.22 -15.43
N ILE A 36 -3.91 9.36 -14.77
CA ILE A 36 -3.88 9.45 -13.30
C ILE A 36 -5.24 9.03 -12.72
N ASN A 37 -6.34 9.56 -13.26
CA ASN A 37 -7.68 9.21 -12.78
C ASN A 37 -8.02 7.73 -13.01
N GLU A 38 -7.63 7.17 -14.15
CA GLU A 38 -7.75 5.72 -14.42
C GLU A 38 -6.99 4.91 -13.36
N LEU A 39 -5.72 5.24 -13.09
CA LEU A 39 -4.93 4.55 -12.07
C LEU A 39 -5.51 4.71 -10.66
N ASN A 40 -5.93 5.93 -10.30
CA ASN A 40 -6.54 6.19 -9.00
C ASN A 40 -7.84 5.40 -8.83
N SER A 41 -8.58 5.12 -9.92
CA SER A 41 -9.79 4.30 -9.86
C SER A 41 -9.52 2.80 -9.63
N GLU A 42 -8.30 2.33 -9.88
CA GLU A 42 -7.88 0.95 -9.59
C GLU A 42 -7.62 0.72 -8.09
N TRP A 43 -7.48 1.81 -7.31
CA TRP A 43 -7.22 1.77 -5.87
C TRP A 43 -8.37 2.32 -5.06
N ASN A 44 -8.84 1.51 -4.11
CA ASN A 44 -9.84 1.91 -3.14
C ASN A 44 -9.18 2.62 -1.94
N LEU A 45 -8.57 3.78 -2.21
CA LEU A 45 -7.95 4.61 -1.19
C LEU A 45 -9.03 5.25 -0.32
N LYS A 46 -8.89 5.11 1.00
CA LYS A 46 -9.78 5.72 1.99
C LYS A 46 -8.99 6.69 2.86
N PRO A 47 -9.61 7.79 3.33
CA PRO A 47 -9.00 8.55 4.41
C PRO A 47 -8.87 7.65 5.64
N THR A 48 -7.81 7.85 6.41
CA THR A 48 -7.70 7.26 7.75
C THR A 48 -8.76 7.87 8.68
N PRO A 49 -9.24 7.15 9.70
CA PRO A 49 -10.10 7.73 10.73
C PRO A 49 -9.42 8.88 11.50
N GLY A 50 -10.23 9.81 12.02
CA GLY A 50 -9.76 10.95 12.80
C GLY A 50 -9.71 12.27 12.01
N ASP A 51 -9.12 13.30 12.61
CA ASP A 51 -9.09 14.67 12.07
C ASP A 51 -7.82 15.00 11.27
N ALA A 52 -6.83 14.11 11.30
CA ALA A 52 -5.53 14.33 10.67
C ALA A 52 -5.46 13.73 9.26
N GLU A 53 -4.58 14.30 8.43
CA GLU A 53 -4.44 13.90 7.04
C GLU A 53 -3.72 12.55 6.92
N GLY A 54 -4.38 11.57 6.30
CA GLY A 54 -3.74 10.34 5.88
C GLY A 54 -4.59 9.50 4.96
N VAL A 55 -3.98 8.42 4.48
CA VAL A 55 -4.58 7.54 3.50
C VAL A 55 -4.34 6.09 3.89
N GLN A 56 -5.33 5.25 3.63
CA GLN A 56 -5.28 3.83 3.90
C GLN A 56 -5.98 2.99 2.81
N LEU A 57 -5.67 1.70 2.81
CA LEU A 57 -6.30 0.67 2.00
C LEU A 57 -7.03 -0.33 2.89
N GLY A 58 -8.10 -0.95 2.38
CA GLY A 58 -8.74 -2.08 3.08
C GLY A 58 -7.81 -3.27 3.15
N PHE A 59 -7.58 -3.81 4.36
CA PHE A 59 -6.62 -4.88 4.55
C PHE A 59 -7.05 -6.17 3.86
N ALA A 60 -8.31 -6.59 4.01
CA ALA A 60 -8.83 -7.82 3.41
C ALA A 60 -8.79 -7.76 1.87
N GLU A 61 -9.19 -6.63 1.28
CA GLU A 61 -9.16 -6.43 -0.17
C GLU A 61 -7.72 -6.51 -0.72
N SER A 62 -6.78 -5.83 -0.05
CA SER A 62 -5.37 -5.84 -0.42
C SER A 62 -4.78 -7.25 -0.30
N LEU A 63 -5.00 -7.92 0.84
CA LEU A 63 -4.53 -9.28 1.08
C LEU A 63 -5.08 -10.27 0.04
N GLN A 64 -6.36 -10.19 -0.31
CA GLN A 64 -6.97 -11.07 -1.32
C GLN A 64 -6.28 -10.94 -2.68
N LYS A 65 -5.98 -9.71 -3.12
CA LYS A 65 -5.26 -9.47 -4.39
C LYS A 65 -3.89 -10.14 -4.39
N HIS A 66 -3.17 -10.07 -3.27
CA HIS A 66 -1.88 -10.72 -3.13
C HIS A 66 -1.99 -12.25 -3.07
N ILE A 67 -2.96 -12.81 -2.34
CA ILE A 67 -3.20 -14.27 -2.30
C ILE A 67 -3.49 -14.82 -3.70
N VAL A 68 -4.32 -14.14 -4.50
CA VAL A 68 -4.60 -14.54 -5.89
C VAL A 68 -3.31 -14.58 -6.73
N ARG A 69 -2.37 -13.66 -6.49
CA ARG A 69 -1.06 -13.69 -7.15
C ARG A 69 -0.23 -14.89 -6.70
N LEU A 70 -0.19 -15.16 -5.39
CA LEU A 70 0.57 -16.29 -4.84
C LEU A 70 0.05 -17.64 -5.37
N GLN A 71 -1.26 -17.80 -5.49
CA GLN A 71 -1.88 -18.97 -6.12
C GLN A 71 -1.39 -19.15 -7.56
N LYS A 72 -1.40 -18.08 -8.37
CA LYS A 72 -0.94 -18.14 -9.77
C LYS A 72 0.54 -18.50 -9.90
N ASN A 73 1.35 -18.11 -8.91
CA ASN A 73 2.78 -18.39 -8.88
C ASN A 73 3.12 -19.76 -8.26
N GLY A 74 2.15 -20.47 -7.70
CA GLY A 74 2.40 -21.73 -6.97
C GLY A 74 3.17 -21.52 -5.66
N GLU A 75 3.06 -20.34 -5.05
CA GLU A 75 3.78 -19.97 -3.82
C GLU A 75 3.03 -20.39 -2.55
N ILE A 76 1.75 -20.74 -2.68
CA ILE A 76 0.88 -21.22 -1.60
C ILE A 76 0.02 -22.40 -2.06
N ASN A 77 -0.26 -23.33 -1.15
CA ASN A 77 -1.14 -24.46 -1.40
C ASN A 77 -2.56 -24.21 -0.86
N ASP A 78 -3.55 -24.91 -1.39
CA ASP A 78 -4.93 -24.81 -0.94
C ASP A 78 -5.08 -25.16 0.56
N GLY A 79 -5.76 -24.30 1.31
CA GLY A 79 -6.00 -24.49 2.74
C GLY A 79 -4.79 -24.21 3.64
N GLU A 80 -3.66 -23.75 3.08
CA GLU A 80 -2.49 -23.39 3.86
C GLU A 80 -2.77 -22.19 4.79
N THR A 81 -2.06 -22.09 5.90
CA THR A 81 -2.15 -20.92 6.78
C THR A 81 -1.23 -19.82 6.27
N ILE A 82 -1.80 -18.68 5.92
CA ILE A 82 -1.08 -17.49 5.46
C ILE A 82 -0.52 -16.75 6.67
N LYS A 83 0.79 -16.53 6.66
CA LYS A 83 1.51 -15.85 7.74
C LYS A 83 1.77 -14.40 7.36
N ILE A 84 1.22 -13.49 8.16
CA ILE A 84 1.25 -12.05 7.89
C ILE A 84 2.07 -11.36 8.95
N LYS A 85 3.13 -10.70 8.53
CA LYS A 85 3.96 -9.84 9.39
C LYS A 85 3.48 -8.41 9.27
N LEU A 86 3.01 -7.83 10.36
CA LEU A 86 2.65 -6.42 10.48
C LEU A 86 3.86 -5.63 10.94
N SER A 87 4.11 -4.48 10.30
CA SER A 87 5.24 -3.63 10.60
C SER A 87 4.90 -2.16 10.39
N GLY A 88 5.61 -1.28 11.09
CA GLY A 88 5.53 0.14 10.83
C GLY A 88 6.82 0.88 11.14
N ASP A 89 7.03 1.96 10.40
CA ASP A 89 8.21 2.80 10.47
C ASP A 89 7.82 4.28 10.35
N GLY A 90 8.37 5.10 11.24
CA GLY A 90 8.24 6.55 11.20
C GLY A 90 9.36 7.17 10.38
N THR A 91 9.01 7.93 9.36
CA THR A 91 9.95 8.71 8.54
C THR A 91 9.70 10.20 8.75
N ASN A 92 10.75 10.94 9.10
CA ASN A 92 10.70 12.41 9.13
C ASN A 92 11.00 12.96 7.74
N ILE A 93 10.04 13.65 7.12
CA ILE A 93 10.14 14.21 5.77
C ILE A 93 10.35 15.71 5.88
N GLY A 94 11.39 16.12 6.61
CA GLY A 94 11.78 17.53 6.74
C GLY A 94 10.73 18.44 7.40
N LYS A 95 11.17 19.62 7.86
CA LYS A 95 10.30 20.67 8.45
C LYS A 95 9.24 20.18 9.47
N GLY A 96 9.54 19.12 10.22
CA GLY A 96 8.66 18.61 11.28
C GLY A 96 7.54 17.67 10.82
N LEU A 97 7.40 17.38 9.52
CA LEU A 97 6.43 16.40 9.04
C LEU A 97 6.93 14.99 9.33
N THR A 98 6.34 14.33 10.32
CA THR A 98 6.60 12.92 10.62
C THR A 98 5.47 12.09 10.03
N VAL A 99 5.83 11.13 9.20
CA VAL A 99 4.87 10.23 8.59
C VAL A 99 5.22 8.81 8.99
N VAL A 100 4.27 8.12 9.59
CA VAL A 100 4.35 6.70 9.87
C VAL A 100 3.72 5.92 8.73
N ASN A 101 4.47 4.97 8.19
CA ASN A 101 3.95 3.95 7.30
C ASN A 101 3.59 2.72 8.12
N PHE A 102 2.39 2.19 7.92
CA PHE A 102 1.97 0.91 8.42
C PHE A 102 1.84 -0.06 7.24
N THR A 103 2.48 -1.22 7.36
CA THR A 103 2.67 -2.17 6.27
C THR A 103 2.39 -3.59 6.73
N PHE A 104 2.10 -4.47 5.77
CA PHE A 104 2.12 -5.91 5.98
C PHE A 104 3.02 -6.62 4.97
N THR A 105 3.52 -7.78 5.36
CA THR A 105 4.28 -8.69 4.51
C THR A 105 3.69 -10.07 4.59
N ILE A 106 3.60 -10.77 3.46
CA ILE A 106 3.22 -12.17 3.43
C ILE A 106 4.49 -13.01 3.47
N LEU A 107 4.66 -13.83 4.52
CA LEU A 107 5.93 -14.55 4.72
C LEU A 107 6.19 -15.68 3.71
N HIS A 108 5.14 -16.14 3.02
CA HIS A 108 5.23 -17.14 1.95
C HIS A 108 6.03 -16.67 0.73
N GLU A 109 6.26 -15.36 0.60
CA GLU A 109 6.97 -14.77 -0.53
C GLU A 109 8.51 -14.87 -0.41
N LYS A 110 9.02 -15.57 0.61
CA LYS A 110 10.45 -15.91 0.79
C LYS A 110 11.35 -14.68 0.67
N ASP A 111 12.19 -14.62 -0.37
CA ASP A 111 13.16 -13.52 -0.58
C ASP A 111 12.47 -12.17 -0.76
N VAL A 112 11.28 -12.16 -1.37
CA VAL A 112 10.48 -10.92 -1.53
C VAL A 112 10.03 -10.40 -0.17
N ALA A 113 9.64 -11.30 0.74
CA ALA A 113 9.23 -10.95 2.10
C ALA A 113 10.37 -10.36 2.96
N MET A 114 11.62 -10.61 2.58
CA MET A 114 12.80 -10.04 3.24
C MET A 114 13.23 -8.70 2.65
N GLY A 115 12.81 -8.39 1.42
CA GLY A 115 13.13 -7.14 0.72
C GLY A 115 12.07 -6.06 0.87
N GLU A 116 12.39 -4.86 0.37
CA GLU A 116 11.46 -3.73 0.34
C GLU A 116 10.17 -4.01 -0.46
N LYS A 117 10.28 -4.87 -1.49
CA LYS A 117 9.17 -5.20 -2.41
C LYS A 117 8.07 -6.04 -1.74
N GLY A 118 8.36 -6.70 -0.63
CA GLY A 118 7.39 -7.46 0.16
C GLY A 118 6.75 -6.66 1.29
N ASN A 119 7.01 -5.35 1.41
CA ASN A 119 6.35 -4.49 2.38
C ASN A 119 5.20 -3.75 1.69
N TYR A 120 3.98 -4.26 1.85
CA TYR A 120 2.78 -3.67 1.27
C TYR A 120 2.21 -2.60 2.20
N ILE A 121 2.06 -1.38 1.69
CA ILE A 121 1.54 -0.24 2.45
C ILE A 121 0.04 -0.43 2.70
N LEU A 122 -0.38 -0.22 3.96
CA LEU A 122 -1.79 -0.21 4.36
C LEU A 122 -2.25 1.17 4.78
N ALA A 123 -1.44 1.90 5.53
CA ALA A 123 -1.79 3.24 5.97
C ALA A 123 -0.55 4.11 6.06
N ARG A 124 -0.78 5.41 5.86
CA ARG A 124 0.24 6.45 5.98
C ARG A 124 -0.36 7.63 6.74
N HIS A 125 0.22 7.98 7.89
CA HIS A 125 -0.36 8.96 8.81
C HIS A 125 0.66 9.59 9.77
N ASP A 126 0.34 10.74 10.38
CA ASP A 126 1.20 11.44 11.35
C ASP A 126 1.01 10.99 12.82
N ASN A 127 -0.20 10.54 13.19
CA ASN A 127 -0.59 9.95 14.48
C ASN A 127 -1.16 8.51 14.35
N LEU A 128 -0.61 7.52 15.06
CA LEU A 128 -0.95 6.11 14.83
C LEU A 128 -2.26 5.63 15.49
N ARG A 129 -2.64 6.19 16.64
CA ARG A 129 -3.61 5.51 17.52
C ARG A 129 -5.03 5.53 16.95
N ASP A 130 -5.50 6.70 16.56
CA ASP A 130 -6.87 6.89 16.07
C ASP A 130 -6.99 6.44 14.62
N SER A 131 -5.93 6.66 13.84
CA SER A 131 -5.87 6.42 12.39
C SER A 131 -5.75 4.95 11.99
N LEU A 132 -5.52 4.04 12.95
CA LEU A 132 -5.48 2.60 12.71
C LEU A 132 -6.62 1.84 13.40
N VAL A 133 -7.58 2.53 14.02
CA VAL A 133 -8.65 1.87 14.81
C VAL A 133 -9.43 0.88 13.98
N ASP A 134 -9.84 1.27 12.77
CA ASP A 134 -10.61 0.44 11.87
C ASP A 134 -9.78 -0.71 11.29
N LEU A 135 -8.52 -0.47 10.89
CA LEU A 135 -7.60 -1.52 10.46
C LEU A 135 -7.32 -2.53 11.58
N ARG A 136 -7.16 -2.07 12.82
CA ARG A 136 -6.99 -2.96 13.99
C ARG A 136 -8.23 -3.82 14.19
N MET A 137 -9.42 -3.24 14.08
CA MET A 137 -10.68 -3.99 14.19
C MET A 137 -10.83 -4.99 13.05
N GLU A 138 -10.52 -4.59 11.81
CA GLU A 138 -10.53 -5.44 10.63
C GLU A 138 -9.61 -6.65 10.83
N MET A 139 -8.34 -6.42 11.19
CA MET A 139 -7.35 -7.50 11.41
C MET A 139 -7.69 -8.40 12.60
N SER A 140 -8.27 -7.83 13.66
CA SER A 140 -8.68 -8.62 14.84
C SER A 140 -9.79 -9.60 14.48
N ASN A 141 -10.70 -9.20 13.60
CA ASN A 141 -11.85 -10.00 13.17
C ASN A 141 -11.52 -10.93 11.99
N LEU A 142 -10.57 -10.57 11.14
CA LEU A 142 -10.20 -11.34 9.96
C LEU A 142 -9.29 -12.52 10.35
N LYS A 143 -9.88 -13.68 10.61
CA LYS A 143 -9.16 -14.94 10.90
C LYS A 143 -8.96 -15.83 9.69
N GLU A 144 -9.83 -15.68 8.71
CA GLU A 144 -9.83 -16.46 7.48
C GLU A 144 -10.13 -15.53 6.30
N ILE A 145 -9.62 -15.90 5.13
CA ILE A 145 -9.85 -15.18 3.89
C ILE A 145 -10.02 -16.17 2.73
N SER A 146 -10.96 -15.85 1.83
CA SER A 146 -11.23 -16.69 0.67
C SER A 146 -10.76 -16.04 -0.63
N ALA A 147 -10.07 -16.80 -1.46
CA ALA A 147 -9.59 -16.39 -2.78
C ALA A 147 -9.68 -17.58 -3.76
N ASN A 148 -10.29 -17.37 -4.93
CA ASN A 148 -10.48 -18.41 -5.96
C ASN A 148 -11.04 -19.73 -5.41
N ASN A 149 -12.12 -19.67 -4.63
CA ASN A 149 -12.79 -20.81 -3.97
C ASN A 149 -11.94 -21.58 -2.93
N CYS A 150 -10.76 -21.07 -2.57
CA CYS A 150 -9.95 -21.61 -1.50
C CYS A 150 -10.04 -20.70 -0.27
N THR A 151 -10.15 -21.29 0.91
CA THR A 151 -10.17 -20.56 2.19
C THR A 151 -8.87 -20.80 2.93
N TYR A 152 -8.26 -19.70 3.37
CA TYR A 152 -6.98 -19.68 4.05
C TYR A 152 -7.16 -19.16 5.47
N LYS A 153 -6.49 -19.81 6.43
CA LYS A 153 -6.36 -19.28 7.79
C LYS A 153 -5.27 -18.22 7.82
N ILE A 154 -5.43 -17.22 8.67
CA ILE A 154 -4.46 -16.13 8.82
C ILE A 154 -3.82 -16.20 10.19
N GLU A 155 -2.49 -16.15 10.20
CA GLU A 155 -1.67 -16.00 11.41
C GLU A 155 -0.91 -14.68 11.36
N TYR A 156 -1.05 -13.86 12.39
CA TYR A 156 -0.44 -12.53 12.46
C TYR A 156 0.81 -12.54 13.34
N PHE A 157 1.85 -11.88 12.85
CA PHE A 157 3.10 -11.63 13.55
C PHE A 157 3.32 -10.12 13.62
N LEU A 158 3.51 -9.58 14.82
CA LEU A 158 3.88 -8.18 14.96
C LEU A 158 5.40 -8.06 14.99
N ARG A 159 5.97 -7.22 14.12
CA ARG A 159 7.39 -6.90 14.12
C ARG A 159 7.57 -5.40 13.95
N GLY A 160 8.36 -4.80 14.80
CA GLY A 160 8.68 -3.39 14.73
C GLY A 160 9.93 -3.08 15.55
N TYR A 161 10.46 -1.87 15.37
CA TYR A 161 11.47 -1.37 16.29
C TYR A 161 10.86 -1.17 17.68
N LEU A 162 11.66 -1.26 18.76
CA LEU A 162 11.15 -1.18 20.13
C LEU A 162 10.29 0.08 20.37
N LYS A 163 10.67 1.23 19.81
CA LYS A 163 9.86 2.47 19.91
C LYS A 163 8.49 2.36 19.23
N PHE A 164 8.37 1.54 18.20
CA PHE A 164 7.09 1.28 17.54
C PHE A 164 6.25 0.26 18.33
N LEU A 165 6.89 -0.76 18.92
CA LEU A 165 6.22 -1.79 19.71
C LEU A 165 5.81 -1.33 21.12
N ALA A 166 6.43 -0.27 21.64
CA ALA A 166 6.16 0.28 22.96
C ALA A 166 5.06 1.37 22.96
N LEU A 167 4.40 1.60 21.82
CA LEU A 167 3.28 2.54 21.65
C LEU A 167 1.93 1.89 21.99
#